data_AF-A0AAN7YX48-F1
#
_entry.id   AF-A0AAN7YX48-F1
#
_cell.length_a   1.000
_cell.length_b   1.000
_cell.length_c   1.000
_cell.angle_alpha   90.00
_cell.angle_beta   90.00
_cell.angle_gamma   90.00
#
_symmetry.space_group_name_H-M   'P 1'
#
loop_
_entity.id
_entity.type
_entity.pdbx_description
1 polymer ?
#
loop_
_entity_poly.entity_id
_entity_poly.type
_entity_poly.pdbx_seq_one_letter_code
_entity_poly.pdbx_strand_id
1 'polypeptide(L)'
;MTMLPAATYIPYSSNETTPYANLTRMDCISYITAPFLINITDNNNTVTSSSCSDAAAAYGVSLSDFLLWNPELNGTNPCVLADNTKYCAQTIAVEAQSITEYCIQYQIPDPGYNCISFAAQAGIDPEQFVLWNPTVGSDCSDFLPGLQYCVAVYHYRQPGITPNCNQFVVANDTNCKSNDFHM
;
A
#
# COMPACT_ATOMS: atom_id res chain seq x y z
N MET A 1 22.76 -4.84 -38.22
CA MET A 1 21.69 -5.01 -37.20
C MET A 1 22.35 -5.56 -35.95
N THR A 2 22.65 -4.69 -35.00
CA THR A 2 23.19 -5.04 -33.69
C THR A 2 22.03 -5.49 -32.82
N MET A 3 21.96 -6.78 -32.50
CA MET A 3 20.95 -7.33 -31.60
C MET A 3 21.14 -6.70 -30.22
N LEU A 4 20.07 -6.14 -29.65
CA LEU A 4 20.06 -5.74 -28.25
C LEU A 4 20.22 -7.00 -27.38
N PRO A 5 20.92 -6.94 -26.24
CA PRO A 5 21.00 -8.06 -25.32
C PRO A 5 19.59 -8.44 -24.86
N ALA A 6 19.27 -9.73 -24.89
CA ALA A 6 18.04 -10.25 -24.33
C ALA A 6 18.00 -9.90 -22.84
N ALA A 7 16.89 -9.30 -22.39
CA ALA A 7 16.65 -9.06 -20.97
C ALA A 7 16.79 -10.40 -20.24
N THR A 8 17.80 -10.51 -19.39
CA THR A 8 17.92 -11.66 -18.49
C THR A 8 16.89 -11.42 -17.40
N TYR A 9 15.70 -11.98 -17.56
CA TYR A 9 14.79 -12.13 -16.43
C TYR A 9 15.53 -12.99 -15.40
N ILE A 10 16.08 -12.35 -14.38
CA ILE A 10 16.50 -13.04 -13.17
C ILE A 10 15.18 -13.22 -12.42
N PRO A 11 14.58 -14.43 -12.39
CA PRO A 11 13.47 -14.67 -11.47
C PRO A 11 13.96 -14.27 -10.08
N TYR A 12 13.23 -13.36 -9.44
CA TYR A 12 13.41 -13.10 -8.03
C TYR A 12 13.38 -14.46 -7.34
N SER A 13 14.49 -14.84 -6.72
CA SER A 13 14.59 -16.07 -5.94
C SER A 13 13.60 -15.97 -4.79
N SER A 14 12.41 -16.53 -4.95
CA SER A 14 11.34 -16.57 -3.94
C SER A 14 11.66 -17.50 -2.77
N ASN A 15 12.94 -17.77 -2.51
CA ASN A 15 13.41 -18.75 -1.54
C ASN A 15 13.86 -18.15 -0.21
N GLU A 16 13.70 -16.84 0.02
CA GLU A 16 13.63 -16.31 1.38
C GLU A 16 12.17 -16.19 1.80
N THR A 17 11.59 -17.30 2.26
CA THR A 17 10.38 -17.22 3.07
C THR A 17 10.79 -16.72 4.45
N THR A 18 10.77 -15.39 4.64
CA THR A 18 10.95 -14.77 5.97
C THR A 18 10.06 -15.50 6.99
N PRO A 19 10.63 -16.06 8.07
CA PRO A 19 9.88 -16.90 9.00
C PRO A 19 8.84 -16.11 9.78
N TYR A 20 7.81 -16.81 10.25
CA TYR A 20 6.86 -16.27 11.22
C TYR A 20 7.48 -16.27 12.62
N ALA A 21 7.22 -15.21 13.39
CA ALA A 21 7.57 -15.11 14.79
C ALA A 21 6.97 -16.26 15.61
N ASN A 22 7.59 -16.59 16.74
CA ASN A 22 7.04 -17.64 17.59
C ASN A 22 5.74 -17.14 18.22
N LEU A 23 4.73 -18.02 18.25
CA LEU A 23 3.39 -17.72 18.77
C LEU A 23 2.66 -16.56 18.07
N THR A 24 3.17 -16.00 16.95
CA THR A 24 2.37 -15.06 16.15
C THR A 24 1.10 -15.75 15.69
N ARG A 25 0.00 -15.01 15.71
CA ARG A 25 -1.24 -15.44 15.10
C ARG A 25 -1.01 -15.74 13.61
N MET A 26 -1.61 -16.81 13.09
CA MET A 26 -1.34 -17.38 11.75
C MET A 26 -2.50 -17.21 10.75
N ASP A 27 -3.62 -16.64 11.18
CA ASP A 27 -4.82 -16.34 10.38
C ASP A 27 -5.01 -14.83 10.16
N CYS A 28 -3.93 -14.05 10.22
CA CYS A 28 -3.96 -12.62 9.94
C CYS A 28 -4.02 -12.35 8.44
N ILE A 29 -4.72 -11.30 8.05
CA ILE A 29 -4.81 -10.87 6.65
C ILE A 29 -3.55 -10.11 6.20
N SER A 30 -2.82 -9.54 7.15
CA SER A 30 -1.59 -8.80 6.90
C SER A 30 -0.57 -9.11 7.98
N TYR A 31 0.68 -9.24 7.53
CA TYR A 31 1.84 -9.46 8.38
C TYR A 31 2.85 -8.36 8.12
N ILE A 32 3.46 -7.86 9.18
CA ILE A 32 4.56 -6.89 9.10
C ILE A 32 5.89 -7.62 9.29
N THR A 33 6.90 -7.22 8.54
CA THR A 33 8.27 -7.75 8.65
C THR A 33 9.20 -6.61 9.02
N ALA A 34 10.02 -6.79 10.06
CA ALA A 34 10.99 -5.77 10.46
C ALA A 34 12.35 -5.93 9.72
N PRO A 35 13.08 -4.84 9.47
CA PRO A 35 12.65 -3.45 9.62
C PRO A 35 11.62 -3.06 8.53
N PHE A 36 10.65 -2.22 8.87
CA PHE A 36 9.62 -1.72 7.94
C PHE A 36 9.71 -0.20 7.78
N LEU A 37 9.17 0.32 6.68
CA LEU A 37 9.15 1.75 6.41
C LEU A 37 8.09 2.45 7.27
N ILE A 38 8.44 3.61 7.83
CA ILE A 38 7.47 4.49 8.52
C ILE A 38 7.21 5.77 7.73
N ASN A 39 8.09 6.13 6.80
CA ASN A 39 7.90 7.24 5.87
C ASN A 39 8.70 7.00 4.59
N ILE A 40 8.04 7.16 3.45
CA ILE A 40 8.66 7.19 2.13
C ILE A 40 8.87 8.66 1.76
N THR A 41 10.12 9.14 1.85
CA THR A 41 10.50 10.45 1.32
C THR A 41 11.26 10.28 0.01
N ASP A 42 10.91 11.08 -1.01
CA ASP A 42 11.49 11.01 -2.37
C ASP A 42 13.00 11.33 -2.44
N ASN A 43 13.62 11.70 -1.32
CA ASN A 43 15.02 12.15 -1.22
C ASN A 43 16.01 11.05 -0.80
N ASN A 44 15.71 9.77 -1.06
CA ASN A 44 16.57 8.62 -0.74
C ASN A 44 16.85 8.44 0.78
N ASN A 45 16.06 9.09 1.64
CA ASN A 45 16.13 8.97 3.09
C ASN A 45 14.95 8.11 3.60
N THR A 46 14.98 6.82 3.30
CA THR A 46 13.98 5.88 3.81
C THR A 46 14.12 5.74 5.33
N VAL A 47 13.09 6.16 6.06
CA VAL A 47 13.05 6.00 7.51
C VAL A 47 12.39 4.66 7.82
N THR A 48 13.12 3.79 8.51
CA THR A 48 12.65 2.48 8.94
C THR A 48 12.46 2.42 10.46
N SER A 49 11.61 1.48 10.90
CA SER A 49 11.43 1.13 12.30
C SER A 49 11.31 -0.38 12.49
N SER A 50 11.61 -0.83 13.70
CA SER A 50 11.33 -2.17 14.21
C SER A 50 10.55 -2.11 15.54
N SER A 51 10.05 -0.94 15.93
CA SER A 51 9.30 -0.76 17.18
C SER A 51 7.91 -1.38 17.08
N CYS A 52 7.46 -2.05 18.15
CA CYS A 52 6.09 -2.54 18.24
C CYS A 52 5.05 -1.42 18.17
N SER A 53 5.35 -0.23 18.73
CA SER A 53 4.43 0.92 18.66
C SER A 53 4.22 1.37 17.22
N ASP A 54 5.29 1.41 16.45
CA ASP A 54 5.26 1.88 15.06
C ASP A 54 4.62 0.82 14.17
N ALA A 55 4.84 -0.46 14.48
CA ALA A 55 4.22 -1.58 13.78
C ALA A 55 2.70 -1.58 13.96
N ALA A 56 2.23 -1.35 15.20
CA ALA A 56 0.81 -1.20 15.48
C ALA A 56 0.21 0.03 14.77
N ALA A 57 0.91 1.17 14.82
CA ALA A 57 0.48 2.40 14.17
C ALA A 57 0.40 2.28 12.63
N ALA A 58 1.30 1.52 12.01
CA ALA A 58 1.32 1.30 10.56
C ALA A 58 0.06 0.61 10.02
N TYR A 59 -0.69 -0.07 10.90
CA TYR A 59 -1.97 -0.71 10.55
C TYR A 59 -3.16 -0.11 11.32
N GLY A 60 -2.98 1.03 11.98
CA GLY A 60 -4.04 1.71 12.72
C GLY A 60 -4.63 0.88 13.88
N VAL A 61 -3.87 -0.06 14.43
CA VAL A 61 -4.31 -0.94 15.53
C VAL A 61 -3.71 -0.52 16.87
N SER A 62 -4.35 -0.91 17.98
CA SER A 62 -3.80 -0.63 19.31
C SER A 62 -2.56 -1.48 19.57
N LEU A 63 -1.57 -0.93 20.31
CA LEU A 63 -0.39 -1.70 20.73
C LEU A 63 -0.81 -2.95 21.54
N SER A 64 -1.85 -2.84 22.37
CA SER A 64 -2.38 -3.97 23.12
C SER A 64 -2.90 -5.10 22.23
N ASP A 65 -3.62 -4.78 21.16
CA ASP A 65 -4.12 -5.80 20.22
C ASP A 65 -2.96 -6.42 19.44
N PHE A 66 -2.01 -5.59 19.00
CA PHE A 66 -0.80 -6.06 18.34
C PHE A 66 -0.01 -7.05 19.21
N LEU A 67 0.17 -6.75 20.50
CA LEU A 67 0.83 -7.65 21.46
C LEU A 67 0.00 -8.90 21.76
N LEU A 68 -1.33 -8.79 21.75
CA LEU A 68 -2.23 -9.94 21.90
C LEU A 68 -2.07 -10.93 20.73
N TRP A 69 -1.86 -10.42 19.51
CA TRP A 69 -1.63 -11.25 18.32
C TRP A 69 -0.20 -11.77 18.20
N ASN A 70 0.75 -11.16 18.93
CA ASN A 70 2.17 -11.51 18.93
C ASN A 70 2.68 -11.72 20.37
N PRO A 71 2.27 -12.80 21.07
CA PRO A 71 2.51 -12.97 22.50
C PRO A 71 3.99 -13.06 22.90
N GLU A 72 4.90 -13.45 21.99
CA GLU A 72 6.34 -13.47 22.27
C GLU A 72 6.91 -12.07 22.60
N LEU A 73 6.25 -11.02 22.14
CA LEU A 73 6.64 -9.64 22.37
C LEU A 73 6.10 -9.08 23.70
N ASN A 74 5.13 -9.74 24.32
CA ASN A 74 4.48 -9.24 25.53
C ASN A 74 5.44 -9.26 26.73
N GLY A 75 5.66 -8.09 27.35
CA GLY A 75 6.59 -7.93 28.47
C GLY A 75 8.04 -7.63 28.07
N THR A 76 8.33 -7.47 26.77
CA THR A 76 9.63 -6.98 26.29
C THR A 76 9.75 -5.46 26.49
N ASN A 77 10.93 -4.97 26.88
CA ASN A 77 11.19 -3.55 27.06
C ASN A 77 12.65 -3.18 26.66
N PRO A 78 12.87 -2.44 25.56
CA PRO A 78 11.85 -1.96 24.62
C PRO A 78 11.23 -3.13 23.84
N CYS A 79 9.98 -2.95 23.38
CA CYS A 79 9.34 -3.90 22.49
C CYS A 79 9.83 -3.68 21.05
N VAL A 80 10.58 -4.65 20.53
CA VAL A 80 11.23 -4.57 19.22
C VAL A 80 11.02 -5.89 18.47
N LEU A 81 10.59 -5.79 17.22
CA LEU A 81 10.42 -6.92 16.30
C LEU A 81 11.80 -7.45 15.89
N ALA A 82 11.95 -8.77 15.78
CA ALA A 82 13.16 -9.37 15.24
C ALA A 82 13.30 -9.12 13.74
N ASP A 83 14.54 -8.90 13.28
CA ASP A 83 14.83 -8.68 11.86
C ASP A 83 14.39 -9.87 11.00
N ASN A 84 13.90 -9.56 9.80
CA ASN A 84 13.42 -10.51 8.80
C ASN A 84 12.37 -11.51 9.32
N THR A 85 11.62 -11.13 10.34
CA THR A 85 10.61 -11.98 10.99
C THR A 85 9.21 -11.38 10.80
N LYS A 86 8.23 -12.23 10.47
CA LYS A 86 6.84 -11.86 10.23
C LYS A 86 6.02 -11.89 11.53
N TYR A 87 5.32 -10.80 11.78
CA TYR A 87 4.41 -10.60 12.90
C TYR A 87 3.01 -10.30 12.39
N CYS A 88 1.98 -10.84 13.04
CA CYS A 88 0.60 -10.52 12.70
C CYS A 88 0.34 -9.03 12.92
N ALA A 89 -0.15 -8.34 11.89
CA ALA A 89 -0.36 -6.90 11.95
C ALA A 89 -1.83 -6.50 11.82
N GLN A 90 -2.64 -7.33 11.15
CA GLN A 90 -4.07 -7.06 11.00
C GLN A 90 -4.86 -8.36 10.83
N THR A 91 -5.96 -8.50 11.56
CA THR A 91 -6.77 -9.72 11.58
C THR A 91 -8.03 -9.63 10.73
N ILE A 92 -8.43 -8.41 10.35
CA ILE A 92 -9.60 -8.12 9.53
C ILE A 92 -9.31 -6.93 8.61
N ALA A 93 -9.82 -6.96 7.38
CA ALA A 93 -9.74 -5.80 6.49
C ALA A 93 -10.94 -4.89 6.77
N VAL A 94 -10.68 -3.60 6.94
CA VAL A 94 -11.73 -2.60 7.16
C VAL A 94 -11.69 -1.61 6.00
N GLU A 95 -12.78 -1.51 5.25
CA GLU A 95 -12.93 -0.52 4.17
C GLU A 95 -12.94 0.88 4.75
N ALA A 96 -12.27 1.79 4.06
CA ALA A 96 -12.43 3.21 4.35
C ALA A 96 -13.88 3.64 4.04
N GLN A 97 -14.35 4.68 4.72
CA GLN A 97 -15.71 5.18 4.50
C GLN A 97 -15.84 5.87 3.15
N SER A 98 -17.07 6.03 2.66
CA SER A 98 -17.37 6.85 1.48
C SER A 98 -16.54 6.50 0.22
N ILE A 99 -16.14 5.24 0.06
CA ILE A 99 -15.55 4.73 -1.18
C ILE A 99 -16.62 4.69 -2.28
N THR A 100 -16.20 4.94 -3.53
CA THR A 100 -17.06 4.85 -4.71
C THR A 100 -17.74 3.48 -4.84
N GLU A 101 -19.02 3.47 -5.18
CA GLU A 101 -19.79 2.22 -5.42
C GLU A 101 -19.28 1.42 -6.63
N TYR A 102 -18.48 2.05 -7.50
CA TYR A 102 -17.90 1.43 -8.70
C TYR A 102 -16.62 0.64 -8.40
N CYS A 103 -16.20 0.58 -7.13
CA CYS A 103 -14.96 -0.09 -6.75
C CYS A 103 -15.03 -1.60 -7.00
N ILE A 104 -13.96 -2.13 -7.59
CA ILE A 104 -13.83 -3.57 -7.88
C ILE A 104 -12.56 -4.18 -7.30
N GLN A 105 -11.65 -3.36 -6.80
CA GLN A 105 -10.43 -3.81 -6.17
C GLN A 105 -10.05 -2.88 -5.02
N TYR A 106 -9.81 -3.49 -3.85
CA TYR A 106 -9.37 -2.82 -2.64
C TYR A 106 -7.94 -3.23 -2.30
N GLN A 107 -7.17 -2.32 -1.73
CA GLN A 107 -5.83 -2.59 -1.23
C GLN A 107 -5.60 -1.84 0.08
N ILE A 108 -4.86 -2.49 0.98
CA ILE A 108 -4.33 -1.89 2.21
C ILE A 108 -2.95 -1.33 1.86
N PRO A 109 -2.66 -0.07 2.17
CA PRO A 109 -1.34 0.51 1.97
C PRO A 109 -0.29 -0.21 2.81
N ASP A 110 0.87 -0.49 2.21
CA ASP A 110 2.03 -0.97 2.97
C ASP A 110 2.52 0.12 3.96
N PRO A 111 3.20 -0.26 5.05
CA PRO A 111 3.78 0.71 5.98
C PRO A 111 4.64 1.77 5.29
N GLY A 112 4.48 3.02 5.72
CA GLY A 112 5.25 4.17 5.23
C GLY A 112 4.69 4.85 3.98
N TYR A 113 3.69 4.26 3.32
CA TYR A 113 2.96 4.92 2.26
C TYR A 113 2.01 5.98 2.80
N ASN A 114 2.09 7.18 2.21
CA ASN A 114 1.03 8.19 2.31
C ASN A 114 0.08 8.08 1.10
N CYS A 115 -1.06 8.76 1.17
CA CYS A 115 -2.09 8.80 0.12
C CYS A 115 -1.52 9.00 -1.30
N ILE A 116 -0.61 9.95 -1.49
CA ILE A 116 -0.03 10.29 -2.80
C ILE A 116 0.86 9.16 -3.29
N SER A 117 1.79 8.71 -2.46
CA SER A 117 2.71 7.61 -2.80
C SER A 117 1.99 6.28 -3.02
N PHE A 118 0.89 6.04 -2.30
CA PHE A 118 0.07 4.84 -2.44
C PHE A 118 -0.71 4.87 -3.75
N ALA A 119 -1.34 6.00 -4.08
CA ALA A 119 -1.98 6.20 -5.38
C ALA A 119 -0.99 5.96 -6.53
N ALA A 120 0.22 6.54 -6.43
CA ALA A 120 1.28 6.35 -7.42
C ALA A 120 1.72 4.87 -7.53
N GLN A 121 1.86 4.16 -6.41
CA GLN A 121 2.17 2.72 -6.39
C GLN A 121 1.10 1.90 -7.12
N ALA A 122 -0.17 2.27 -6.95
CA ALA A 122 -1.30 1.67 -7.64
C ALA A 122 -1.43 2.11 -9.11
N GLY A 123 -0.60 3.05 -9.58
CA GLY A 123 -0.67 3.59 -10.94
C GLY A 123 -1.85 4.54 -11.17
N ILE A 124 -2.35 5.17 -10.10
CA ILE A 124 -3.52 6.05 -10.10
C ILE A 124 -3.05 7.48 -9.88
N ASP A 125 -3.58 8.42 -10.66
CA ASP A 125 -3.38 9.85 -10.39
C ASP A 125 -3.96 10.23 -9.00
N PRO A 126 -3.28 11.05 -8.18
CA PRO A 126 -3.77 11.41 -6.85
C PRO A 126 -5.18 12.02 -6.86
N GLU A 127 -5.53 12.86 -7.84
CA GLU A 127 -6.88 13.43 -7.95
C GLU A 127 -7.89 12.32 -8.26
N GLN A 128 -7.51 11.36 -9.11
CA GLN A 128 -8.34 10.21 -9.42
C GLN A 128 -8.55 9.30 -8.19
N PHE A 129 -7.53 9.13 -7.37
CA PHE A 129 -7.60 8.36 -6.13
C PHE A 129 -8.52 9.02 -5.11
N VAL A 130 -8.44 10.35 -4.93
CA VAL A 130 -9.36 11.14 -4.10
C VAL A 130 -10.80 11.01 -4.60
N LEU A 131 -11.02 11.02 -5.92
CA LEU A 131 -12.35 10.83 -6.50
C LEU A 131 -12.94 9.43 -6.23
N TRP A 132 -12.11 8.39 -6.18
CA TRP A 132 -12.56 7.03 -5.85
C TRP A 132 -12.70 6.80 -4.35
N ASN A 133 -11.93 7.55 -3.55
CA ASN A 133 -11.90 7.45 -2.10
C ASN A 133 -12.12 8.82 -1.42
N PRO A 134 -13.28 9.47 -1.58
CA PRO A 134 -13.56 10.80 -1.03
C PRO A 134 -13.17 11.03 0.44
N THR A 135 -13.21 9.98 1.27
CA THR A 135 -12.84 10.04 2.69
C THR A 135 -11.39 10.42 2.96
N VAL A 136 -10.49 10.34 1.98
CA VAL A 136 -9.08 10.71 2.18
C VAL A 136 -8.86 12.23 2.22
N GLY A 137 -9.90 13.01 1.90
CA GLY A 137 -9.82 14.46 1.81
C GLY A 137 -9.26 14.92 0.46
N SER A 138 -9.59 16.14 0.05
CA SER A 138 -9.14 16.71 -1.23
C SER A 138 -7.63 16.90 -1.32
N ASP A 139 -6.97 17.04 -0.17
CA ASP A 139 -5.53 17.21 0.00
C ASP A 139 -4.88 15.98 0.64
N CYS A 140 -5.56 14.82 0.62
CA CYS A 140 -5.06 13.57 1.20
C CYS A 140 -4.81 13.62 2.73
N SER A 141 -5.34 14.61 3.46
CA SER A 141 -5.11 14.79 4.91
C SER A 141 -5.70 13.70 5.78
N ASP A 142 -6.76 13.04 5.30
CA ASP A 142 -7.60 12.13 6.08
C ASP A 142 -7.34 10.64 5.72
N PHE A 143 -6.21 10.37 5.07
CA PHE A 143 -5.74 9.02 4.81
C PHE A 143 -5.27 8.36 6.10
N LEU A 144 -5.80 7.17 6.39
CA LEU A 144 -5.59 6.45 7.64
C LEU A 144 -4.91 5.10 7.38
N PRO A 145 -3.84 4.77 8.13
CA PRO A 145 -3.20 3.46 8.05
C PRO A 145 -4.16 2.32 8.39
N GLY A 146 -3.94 1.16 7.76
CA GLY A 146 -4.72 -0.06 8.02
C GLY A 146 -6.12 -0.10 7.42
N LEU A 147 -6.60 0.97 6.79
CA LEU A 147 -7.83 0.90 6.00
C LEU A 147 -7.52 0.39 4.58
N GLN A 148 -8.48 -0.31 3.98
CA GLN A 148 -8.41 -0.65 2.57
C GLN A 148 -9.12 0.42 1.74
N TYR A 149 -8.47 0.81 0.65
CA TYR A 149 -8.93 1.83 -0.29
C TYR A 149 -9.15 1.24 -1.66
N CYS A 150 -10.02 1.88 -2.44
CA CYS A 150 -10.26 1.51 -3.81
C CYS A 150 -9.07 1.86 -4.71
N VAL A 151 -8.60 0.87 -5.47
CA VAL A 151 -7.50 1.03 -6.43
C VAL A 151 -7.90 0.67 -7.86
N ALA A 152 -9.10 0.12 -8.07
CA ALA A 152 -9.65 -0.09 -9.40
C ALA A 152 -11.17 -0.01 -9.39
N VAL A 153 -11.74 0.48 -10.49
CA VAL A 153 -13.18 0.72 -10.66
C VAL A 153 -13.66 0.20 -12.02
N TYR A 154 -14.89 -0.29 -12.12
CA TYR A 154 -15.53 -0.54 -13.42
C TYR A 154 -16.35 0.67 -13.88
N HIS A 155 -16.38 0.89 -15.19
CA HIS A 155 -17.26 1.89 -15.85
C HIS A 155 -17.14 3.32 -15.30
N TYR A 156 -16.01 3.64 -14.66
CA TYR A 156 -15.81 4.97 -14.12
C TYR A 156 -15.60 5.98 -15.25
N ARG A 157 -16.56 6.90 -15.37
CA ARG A 157 -16.40 8.09 -16.22
C ARG A 157 -15.73 9.15 -15.40
N GLN A 158 -14.59 9.63 -15.88
CA GLN A 158 -13.95 10.81 -15.29
C GLN A 158 -14.93 11.99 -15.31
N PRO A 159 -14.96 12.82 -14.25
CA PRO A 159 -15.72 14.05 -14.25
C PRO A 159 -15.41 14.89 -15.49
N GLY A 160 -16.44 15.30 -16.24
CA GLY A 160 -16.29 16.06 -17.47
C GLY A 160 -16.43 15.26 -18.77
N ILE A 161 -16.45 13.93 -18.72
CA ILE A 161 -16.80 13.11 -19.90
C ILE A 161 -18.31 13.17 -20.15
N THR A 162 -18.72 13.58 -21.34
CA THR A 162 -20.14 13.67 -21.70
C THR A 162 -20.82 12.29 -21.63
N PRO A 163 -22.08 12.20 -21.14
CA PRO A 163 -22.78 10.90 -20.95
C PRO A 163 -22.93 10.06 -22.23
N ASN A 164 -22.86 10.69 -23.40
CA ASN A 164 -22.95 10.04 -24.71
C ASN A 164 -21.60 9.56 -25.26
N CYS A 165 -20.47 9.86 -24.62
CA CYS A 165 -19.20 9.28 -25.01
C CYS A 165 -19.18 7.80 -24.60
N ASN A 166 -19.24 6.90 -25.58
CA ASN A 166 -19.29 5.44 -25.41
C ASN A 166 -18.16 4.71 -26.15
N GLN A 167 -17.23 5.46 -26.74
CA GLN A 167 -16.01 4.95 -27.34
C GLN A 167 -14.83 5.33 -26.46
N PHE A 168 -14.31 4.35 -25.72
CA PHE A 168 -13.08 4.48 -24.97
C PHE A 168 -11.98 3.81 -25.79
N VAL A 169 -10.94 4.56 -26.13
CA VAL A 169 -9.70 4.00 -26.67
C VAL A 169 -8.76 3.76 -25.51
N VAL A 170 -8.17 2.56 -25.44
CA VAL A 170 -7.06 2.31 -24.53
C VAL A 170 -5.90 3.17 -25.01
N ALA A 171 -5.26 3.93 -24.11
CA ALA A 171 -4.04 4.64 -24.45
C ALA A 171 -3.03 3.64 -25.03
N ASN A 172 -2.50 3.94 -26.22
CA ASN A 172 -1.52 3.07 -26.85
C ASN A 172 -0.16 3.38 -26.24
N ASP A 173 0.14 2.76 -25.10
CA ASP A 173 1.30 3.03 -24.25
C ASP A 173 2.62 2.51 -24.85
N THR A 174 2.77 2.55 -26.18
CA THR A 174 4.03 2.13 -26.82
C THR A 174 5.17 3.14 -26.63
N ASN A 175 4.91 4.33 -26.07
CA ASN A 175 5.92 5.35 -25.78
C ASN A 175 5.74 6.00 -24.39
N CYS A 176 6.00 5.26 -23.29
CA CYS A 176 6.15 5.84 -21.94
C CYS A 176 7.44 6.68 -21.76
N LYS A 177 7.89 7.41 -22.79
CA LYS A 177 8.95 8.42 -22.71
C LYS A 177 8.75 9.50 -23.78
N SER A 178 8.21 10.65 -23.40
CA SER A 178 8.93 11.93 -23.39
C SER A 178 7.95 13.09 -23.26
N ASN A 179 8.10 13.84 -22.16
CA ASN A 179 7.74 15.23 -21.95
C ASN A 179 6.52 15.78 -22.71
N ASP A 180 5.37 15.84 -22.04
CA ASP A 180 4.49 16.99 -22.23
C ASP A 180 3.74 17.31 -20.93
N PHE A 181 4.49 17.95 -20.01
CA PHE A 181 3.91 18.67 -18.89
C PHE A 181 3.74 20.12 -19.35
N HIS A 182 2.57 20.46 -19.86
CA HIS A 182 2.21 21.85 -20.13
C HIS A 182 0.91 22.20 -19.42
N MET A 183 1.13 22.96 -18.34
CA MET A 183 0.29 23.95 -17.64
C MET A 183 -1.12 24.19 -18.17
#